data_AF-W7Z3G2-F1
#
_entry.id   AF-W7Z3G2-F1
#
_cell.length_a   1.000
_cell.length_b   1.000
_cell.length_c   1.000
_cell.angle_alpha   90.00
_cell.angle_beta   90.00
_cell.angle_gamma   90.00
#
_symmetry.space_group_name_H-M   'P 1'
#
loop_
_entity.id
_entity.type
_entity.pdbx_description
1 polymer ?
#
loop_
_entity_poly.entity_id
_entity_poly.type
_entity_poly.pdbx_seq_one_letter_code
_entity_poly.pdbx_strand_id
1 'polypeptide(L)' 'MSFLRVKVKIVCRLCGERFILRGSKERDRIETGFKQCLCNNRNLFDIEEDPF' A
#
# COMPACT_ATOMS: atom_id res chain seq x y z
N MET A 1 13.83 -16.96 -2.79
CA MET A 1 12.39 -16.96 -2.47
C MET A 1 11.67 -16.15 -3.53
N SER A 2 10.62 -16.72 -4.12
CA SER A 2 9.83 -16.09 -5.18
C SER A 2 8.83 -15.14 -4.54
N PHE A 3 9.00 -13.83 -4.70
CA PHE A 3 8.03 -12.84 -4.23
C PHE A 3 6.97 -12.61 -5.31
N LEU A 4 5.69 -12.67 -4.94
CA LEU A 4 4.62 -12.30 -5.86
C LEU A 4 4.56 -10.78 -5.97
N ARG A 5 4.59 -10.26 -7.19
CA ARG A 5 4.37 -8.83 -7.43
C ARG A 5 2.88 -8.55 -7.34
N VAL A 6 2.49 -7.57 -6.52
CA VAL A 6 1.09 -7.14 -6.36
C VAL A 6 0.99 -5.63 -6.50
N LYS A 7 -0.11 -5.14 -7.08
CA LYS A 7 -0.42 -3.72 -7.13
C LYS A 7 -1.17 -3.38 -5.85
N VAL A 8 -0.75 -2.31 -5.17
CA VAL A 8 -1.40 -1.86 -3.93
C VAL A 8 -1.90 -0.45 -4.13
N LYS A 9 -3.20 -0.24 -3.90
CA LYS A 9 -3.82 1.09 -3.86
C LYS A 9 -4.01 1.49 -2.40
N ILE A 10 -3.63 2.71 -2.05
CA ILE A 10 -3.75 3.26 -0.69
C ILE A 10 -4.48 4.59 -0.80
N VAL A 11 -5.54 4.78 -0.01
CA VAL A 11 -6.29 6.05 0.09
C VAL A 11 -6.26 6.55 1.53
N CYS A 12 -5.83 7.79 1.73
CA CYS A 12 -5.83 8.45 3.03
C CYS A 12 -7.24 8.93 3.41
N ARG A 13 -7.77 8.46 4.55
CA ARG A 13 -9.09 8.90 5.04
C ARG A 13 -9.11 10.35 5.57
N LEU A 14 -7.93 10.92 5.89
CA LEU A 14 -7.83 12.27 6.44
C LEU A 14 -7.76 13.36 5.37
N CYS A 15 -7.00 13.14 4.29
CA CYS A 15 -6.80 14.15 3.24
C CYS A 15 -7.25 13.71 1.85
N GLY A 16 -7.65 12.45 1.66
CA GLY A 16 -8.12 11.91 0.38
C GLY A 16 -7.01 11.53 -0.61
N GLU A 17 -5.74 11.69 -0.26
CA GLU A 17 -4.61 11.36 -1.14
C GLU A 17 -4.57 9.89 -1.52
N ARG A 18 -4.18 9.61 -2.76
CA ARG A 18 -4.20 8.27 -3.37
C ARG A 18 -2.82 7.87 -3.86
N PHE A 19 -2.36 6.68 -3.45
CA PHE A 19 -1.08 6.11 -3.86
C PHE A 19 -1.31 4.78 -4.57
N ILE A 20 -0.62 4.57 -5.70
CA ILE A 20 -0.58 3.28 -6.39
C ILE A 20 0.87 2.80 -6.37
N LEU A 21 1.12 1.71 -5.66
CA LEU A 21 2.46 1.20 -5.41
C LEU A 21 2.61 -0.23 -5.93
N ARG A 22 3.86 -0.62 -6.19
CA ARG A 22 4.23 -2.01 -6.41
C ARG A 22 4.61 -2.63 -5.07
N GLY A 23 3.88 -3.65 -4.66
CA GLY A 23 4.17 -4.46 -3.49
C GLY A 23 4.90 -5.76 -3.85
N SER A 24 5.75 -6.22 -2.94
CA SER A 24 6.26 -7.59 -2.91
C SER A 24 5.50 -8.35 -1.83
N LYS A 25 4.77 -9.40 -2.23
CA LYS A 25 4.00 -10.26 -1.31
C LYS A 25 4.78 -11.54 -1.01
N GLU A 26 4.95 -11.83 0.26
CA GLU A 26 5.46 -13.10 0.79
C GLU A 26 4.47 -13.63 1.83
N ARG A 27 3.84 -14.77 1.52
CA ARG A 27 2.74 -15.33 2.33
C ARG A 27 1.65 -14.29 2.56
N ASP A 28 1.43 -13.88 3.82
CA ASP A 28 0.40 -12.92 4.23
C ASP A 28 0.94 -11.50 4.45
N ARG A 29 2.21 -11.24 4.09
CA ARG A 29 2.85 -9.94 4.26
C ARG A 29 3.11 -9.28 2.91
N ILE A 30 2.76 -7.99 2.81
CA ILE A 30 3.07 -7.15 1.65
C ILE A 30 3.99 -6.02 2.07
N GLU A 31 5.09 -5.86 1.34
CA GLU A 31 5.98 -4.72 1.48
C GLU A 31 5.88 -3.80 0.26
N THR A 32 5.48 -2.55 0.49
CA THR A 32 5.38 -1.50 -0.54
C THR A 32 6.38 -0.36 -0.36
N GLY A 33 7.04 -0.27 0.80
CA GLY A 33 7.87 0.86 1.20
C GLY A 33 7.09 2.11 1.63
N PHE A 34 5.75 2.07 1.65
CA PHE A 34 4.91 3.16 2.15
C PHE A 34 5.09 3.33 3.67
N LYS A 35 5.36 4.56 4.12
CA LYS A 35 5.56 4.86 5.55
C LYS A 35 4.47 5.75 6.13
N GLN A 36 4.10 6.80 5.41
CA GLN A 36 3.10 7.79 5.85
C GLN A 36 2.57 8.57 4.65
N CYS A 37 1.40 9.18 4.82
CA CYS A 37 0.87 10.13 3.86
C CYS A 37 1.61 11.47 3.92
N LEU A 38 1.52 12.26 2.84
CA LEU A 38 2.09 13.60 2.76
C LEU A 38 1.44 14.59 3.75
N CYS A 39 0.19 14.35 4.19
CA CYS A 39 -0.45 15.12 5.24
C CYS A 39 0.01 14.76 6.67
N ASN A 40 1.09 13.98 6.80
CA ASN A 40 1.62 13.41 8.05
C ASN A 40 0.71 12.37 8.73
N ASN A 41 -0.38 11.97 8.09
CA ASN A 41 -1.19 10.85 8.57
C ASN A 41 -0.38 9.53 8.49
N ARG A 42 -0.43 8.73 9.55
CA ARG A 42 0.28 7.43 9.68
C ARG A 42 -0.66 6.24 9.84
N ASN A 43 -1.96 6.48 9.93
CA ASN A 43 -2.99 5.47 10.13
C ASN A 43 -4.20 5.79 9.24
N LEU A 44 -5.33 5.09 9.41
CA LEU A 44 -6.58 5.41 8.70
C LEU A 44 -6.41 5.47 7.17
N PHE A 45 -5.97 4.35 6.61
CA PHE A 45 -5.84 4.14 5.18
C PHE A 45 -6.82 3.08 4.71
N ASP A 46 -7.50 3.32 3.59
CA ASP A 46 -8.13 2.25 2.82
C ASP A 46 -7.06 1.64 1.91
N ILE A 47 -6.88 0.32 1.97
CA ILE A 47 -5.84 -0.40 1.23
C ILE A 47 -6.49 -1.52 0.42
N GLU A 48 -6.23 -1.54 -0.88
CA GLU A 48 -6.66 -2.61 -1.80
C GLU A 48 -5.43 -3.26 -2.45
N GLU A 49 -5.43 -4.59 -2.53
CA GLU A 49 -4.44 -5.38 -3.27
C GLU A 49 -5.05 -5.97 -4.54
N ASP A 50 -4.36 -5.81 -5.66
CA ASP A 50 -4.70 -6.45 -6.94
C ASP A 50 -3.49 -7.29 -7.40
N PRO A 51 -3.68 -8.54 -7.86
CA PRO A 51 -2.64 -9.27 -8.59
C PRO A 51 -2.17 -8.46 -9.80
N PHE A 52 -0.87 -8.53 -10.12
CA PHE A 52 -0.34 -7.98 -11.38
C PHE A 52 -0.65 -8.88 -12.57
#